data_AF-X5RSN3-F1
#
_entry.id   AF-X5RSN3-F1
#
_cell.length_a   1.000
_cell.length_b   1.000
_cell.length_c   1.000
_cell.angle_alpha   90.00
_cell.angle_beta   90.00
_cell.angle_gamma   90.00
#
_symmetry.space_group_name_H-M   'P 1'
#
loop_
_entity.id
_entity.type
_entity.pdbx_description
1 polymer ?
#
loop_
_entity_poly.entity_id
_entity_poly.type
_entity_poly.pdbx_seq_one_letter_code
_entity_poly.pdbx_strand_id
1 'polypeptide(L)'
;MTRWRGRMGEERIAALLQESLSLAVKTGAMKPSDTHQVIVDTTVQPKNVMFPTDAKLIHRARERLVRLAKRTGLNLRQTYVRVGKLALIKHQRYAHAKQFKRANKALRRLGWTRSSNGRSTRPPPFSSSVSVSAAARSTACTRTRWNASARARRTCPTSSE
;
A
#
# COMPACT_ATOMS: atom_id res chain seq x y z
N MET A 1 -2.38 25.78 -16.31
CA MET A 1 -2.66 25.14 -17.62
C MET A 1 -3.46 23.84 -17.55
N THR A 2 -3.31 22.97 -16.54
CA THR A 2 -4.01 21.66 -16.48
C THR A 2 -5.52 21.72 -16.19
N ARG A 3 -6.01 22.73 -15.43
CA ARG A 3 -7.44 22.88 -15.12
C ARG A 3 -8.31 23.21 -16.34
N TRP A 4 -7.80 23.98 -17.30
CA TRP A 4 -8.54 24.35 -18.50
C TRP A 4 -8.71 23.16 -19.45
N ARG A 5 -7.63 22.38 -19.67
CA ARG A 5 -7.69 21.16 -20.48
C ARG A 5 -8.70 20.15 -19.93
N GLY A 6 -8.70 19.94 -18.61
CA GLY A 6 -9.69 19.09 -17.95
C GLY A 6 -11.13 19.63 -17.98
N ARG A 7 -11.33 20.95 -18.14
CA ARG A 7 -12.67 21.56 -18.25
C ARG A 7 -13.22 21.50 -19.68
N MET A 8 -12.36 21.64 -20.69
CA MET A 8 -12.76 21.55 -22.09
C MET A 8 -13.12 20.11 -22.48
N GLY A 9 -12.49 19.11 -21.84
CA GLY A 9 -12.63 17.72 -22.25
C GLY A 9 -11.83 17.42 -23.51
N GLU A 10 -11.62 16.13 -23.77
CA GLU A 10 -10.79 15.67 -24.90
C GLU A 10 -11.44 15.99 -26.25
N GLU A 11 -12.74 15.76 -26.36
CA GLU A 11 -13.53 15.97 -27.59
C GLU A 11 -13.47 17.41 -28.11
N ARG A 12 -13.63 18.40 -27.23
CA ARG A 12 -13.63 19.82 -27.63
C ARG A 12 -12.23 20.31 -28.02
N ILE A 13 -11.19 19.78 -27.37
CA ILE A 13 -9.81 20.13 -27.70
C ILE A 13 -9.43 19.52 -29.05
N ALA A 14 -9.87 18.29 -29.34
CA ALA A 14 -9.66 17.66 -30.63
C ALA A 14 -10.32 18.47 -31.76
N ALA A 15 -11.58 18.90 -31.58
CA ALA A 15 -12.28 19.73 -32.55
C ALA A 15 -11.57 21.07 -32.81
N LEU A 16 -11.07 21.73 -31.75
CA LEU A 16 -10.33 22.99 -31.89
C LEU A 16 -9.00 22.81 -32.61
N LEU A 17 -8.29 21.70 -32.34
CA LEU A 17 -7.05 21.37 -33.03
C LEU A 17 -7.31 21.11 -34.52
N GLN A 18 -8.36 20.37 -34.85
CA GLN A 18 -8.74 20.07 -36.23
C GLN A 18 -9.08 21.33 -37.03
N GLU A 19 -9.87 22.25 -36.46
CA GLU A 19 -10.19 23.52 -37.12
C GLU A 19 -8.94 24.39 -37.29
N SER A 20 -8.07 24.45 -36.27
CA SER A 20 -6.81 25.21 -36.33
C SER A 20 -5.88 24.70 -37.44
N LEU A 21 -5.76 23.38 -37.60
CA LEU A 21 -4.96 22.77 -38.67
C LEU A 21 -5.59 23.03 -40.05
N SER A 22 -6.92 22.92 -40.15
CA SER A 22 -7.65 23.18 -41.39
C SER A 22 -7.49 24.64 -41.84
N LEU A 23 -7.52 25.59 -40.90
CA LEU A 23 -7.27 27.00 -41.18
C LEU A 23 -5.83 27.26 -41.61
N ALA A 24 -4.84 26.64 -40.94
CA ALA A 24 -3.43 26.81 -41.27
C ALA A 24 -3.09 26.33 -42.70
N VAL A 25 -3.74 25.26 -43.16
CA VAL A 25 -3.59 24.79 -44.55
C VAL A 25 -4.26 25.74 -45.54
N LYS A 26 -5.47 26.23 -45.24
CA LYS A 26 -6.21 27.16 -46.12
C LYS A 26 -5.51 28.51 -46.28
N THR A 27 -4.87 29.02 -45.23
CA THR A 27 -4.14 30.30 -45.26
C THR A 27 -2.72 30.18 -45.80
N GLY A 28 -2.27 28.96 -46.14
CA GLY A 28 -0.92 28.69 -46.65
C GLY A 28 0.17 28.77 -45.59
N ALA A 29 -0.19 28.90 -44.30
CA ALA A 29 0.75 28.94 -43.19
C ALA A 29 1.41 27.57 -42.92
N MET A 30 0.80 26.48 -43.38
CA MET A 30 1.31 25.11 -43.23
C MET A 30 1.09 24.32 -44.53
N LYS A 31 2.08 23.53 -44.94
CA LYS A 31 1.91 22.63 -46.09
C LYS A 31 1.18 21.36 -45.65
N PRO A 32 0.38 20.73 -46.52
CA PRO A 32 -0.26 19.47 -46.20
C PRO A 32 0.77 18.37 -45.86
N SER A 33 1.98 18.44 -46.45
CA SER A 33 3.09 17.53 -46.18
C SER A 33 3.56 17.53 -44.71
N ASP A 34 3.43 18.66 -44.01
CA ASP A 34 3.98 18.84 -42.67
C ASP A 34 3.12 18.12 -41.62
N THR A 35 1.87 17.75 -41.97
CA THR A 35 0.97 16.99 -41.09
C THR A 35 1.33 15.50 -40.96
N HIS A 36 2.18 14.97 -41.84
CA HIS A 36 2.58 13.57 -41.81
C HIS A 36 3.53 13.21 -40.67
N GLN A 37 4.29 14.19 -40.15
CA GLN A 37 5.26 13.97 -39.10
C GLN A 37 4.98 14.89 -37.91
N VAL A 38 4.57 14.30 -36.80
CA VAL A 38 4.34 15.05 -35.55
C VAL A 38 5.51 14.79 -34.61
N ILE A 39 6.33 15.82 -34.37
CA ILE A 39 7.35 15.80 -33.33
C ILE A 39 6.66 16.14 -32.01
N VAL A 40 6.32 15.10 -31.26
CA VAL A 40 5.78 15.28 -29.90
C VAL A 40 6.97 15.34 -28.95
N ASP A 41 7.20 16.50 -28.33
CA ASP A 41 8.13 16.63 -27.20
C ASP A 41 7.58 15.86 -25.98
N THR A 42 7.61 14.53 -26.00
CA THR A 42 7.16 13.67 -24.89
C THR A 42 8.16 13.63 -23.74
N THR A 43 9.32 14.27 -23.86
CA THR A 43 10.31 14.34 -22.79
C THR A 43 10.01 15.46 -21.80
N VAL A 44 8.73 15.66 -21.45
CA VAL A 44 8.43 16.27 -20.17
C VAL A 44 8.84 15.26 -19.13
N GLN A 45 10.09 15.35 -18.66
CA GLN A 45 10.47 14.72 -17.42
C GLN A 45 9.38 15.04 -16.41
N PRO A 46 8.74 14.04 -15.78
CA PRO A 46 7.72 14.31 -14.80
C PRO A 46 8.34 15.17 -13.69
N LYS A 47 8.02 16.47 -13.69
CA LYS A 47 8.51 17.45 -12.70
C LYS A 47 8.03 17.13 -11.28
N ASN A 48 7.20 16.10 -11.15
CA ASN A 48 6.66 15.58 -9.90
C ASN A 48 7.33 14.27 -9.46
N VAL A 49 8.57 14.02 -9.88
CA VAL A 49 9.40 12.94 -9.31
C VAL A 49 10.14 13.50 -8.10
N MET A 50 9.68 13.11 -6.92
CA MET A 50 10.37 13.34 -5.64
C MET A 50 11.54 12.35 -5.50
N PHE A 51 12.62 12.75 -4.82
CA PHE A 51 13.77 11.88 -4.58
C PHE A 51 13.35 10.71 -3.65
N PRO A 52 13.83 9.47 -3.86
CA PRO A 52 13.39 8.30 -3.08
C PRO A 52 13.55 8.44 -1.56
N THR A 53 14.45 9.31 -1.10
CA THR A 53 14.68 9.58 0.33
C THR A 53 13.76 10.67 0.90
N ASP A 54 12.85 11.23 0.11
CA ASP A 54 11.98 12.31 0.57
C ASP A 54 11.02 11.83 1.68
N ALA A 55 10.97 12.59 2.78
CA ALA A 55 10.13 12.29 3.94
C ALA A 55 8.64 12.13 3.58
N LYS A 56 8.18 12.85 2.54
CA LYS A 56 6.80 12.76 2.03
C LYS A 56 6.51 11.39 1.41
N LEU A 57 7.44 10.83 0.63
CA LEU A 57 7.29 9.53 0.00
C LEU A 57 7.28 8.41 1.03
N ILE A 58 8.21 8.44 1.98
CA ILE A 58 8.28 7.46 3.08
C ILE A 58 6.96 7.45 3.87
N HIS A 59 6.42 8.64 4.19
CA HIS A 59 5.15 8.74 4.90
C HIS A 59 3.99 8.16 4.09
N ARG A 60 3.89 8.47 2.78
CA ARG A 60 2.86 7.93 1.88
C ARG A 60 2.98 6.42 1.70
N ALA A 61 4.19 5.89 1.59
CA ALA A 61 4.43 4.45 1.50
C ALA A 61 3.89 3.73 2.75
N ARG A 62 4.17 4.26 3.95
CA ARG A 62 3.62 3.74 5.21
C ARG A 62 2.09 3.74 5.21
N GLU A 63 1.45 4.84 4.80
CA GLU A 63 -0.02 4.92 4.72
C GLU A 63 -0.62 3.91 3.75
N ARG A 64 0.05 3.64 2.64
CA ARG A 64 -0.37 2.61 1.68
C ARG A 64 -0.26 1.21 2.28
N LEU A 65 0.86 0.90 2.96
CA LEU A 65 1.04 -0.39 3.63
C LEU A 65 -0.01 -0.64 4.71
N VAL A 66 -0.31 0.37 5.54
CA VAL A 66 -1.37 0.25 6.55
C VAL A 66 -2.74 0.02 5.91
N ARG A 67 -3.03 0.68 4.79
CA ARG A 67 -4.28 0.44 4.04
C ARG A 67 -4.34 -0.97 3.45
N LEU A 68 -3.23 -1.46 2.90
CA LEU A 68 -3.15 -2.83 2.38
C LEU A 68 -3.36 -3.86 3.49
N ALA A 69 -2.67 -3.70 4.63
CA ALA A 69 -2.83 -4.59 5.79
C ALA A 69 -4.29 -4.66 6.27
N LYS A 70 -4.99 -3.52 6.30
CA LYS A 70 -6.41 -3.48 6.63
C LYS A 70 -7.29 -4.20 5.61
N ARG A 71 -7.00 -4.05 4.31
CA ARG A 71 -7.74 -4.73 3.24
C ARG A 71 -7.55 -6.25 3.30
N THR A 72 -6.36 -6.71 3.68
CA THR A 72 -6.04 -8.14 3.81
C THR A 72 -6.41 -8.71 5.18
N GLY A 73 -7.04 -7.94 6.07
CA GLY A 73 -7.44 -8.41 7.40
C GLY A 73 -6.27 -8.63 8.39
N LEU A 74 -5.07 -8.12 8.09
CA LEU A 74 -3.92 -8.23 8.98
C LEU A 74 -4.05 -7.24 10.14
N ASN A 75 -4.25 -7.76 11.35
CA ASN A 75 -4.29 -6.93 12.54
C ASN A 75 -2.87 -6.51 12.96
N LEU A 76 -2.54 -5.23 12.76
CA LEU A 76 -1.25 -4.68 13.16
C LEU A 76 -1.26 -4.42 14.68
N ARG A 77 -0.40 -5.12 15.42
CA ARG A 77 -0.19 -4.91 16.86
C ARG A 77 0.02 -3.43 17.23
N GLN A 78 0.68 -2.68 16.35
CA GLN A 78 0.90 -1.26 16.55
C GLN A 78 0.84 -0.47 15.25
N THR A 79 0.02 0.57 15.24
CA THR A 79 -0.10 1.48 14.09
C THR A 79 0.59 2.81 14.39
N TYR A 80 1.71 3.09 13.74
CA TYR A 80 2.45 4.37 13.87
C TYR A 80 1.83 5.51 13.05
N VAL A 81 0.50 5.62 13.02
CA VAL A 81 -0.20 6.66 12.24
C VAL A 81 0.12 8.05 12.80
N ARG A 82 -0.06 8.24 14.12
CA ARG A 82 0.18 9.52 14.81
C ARG A 82 1.66 9.91 14.82
N VAL A 83 2.53 8.96 15.18
CA VAL A 83 3.99 9.18 15.23
C VAL A 83 4.53 9.57 13.87
N GLY A 84 4.10 8.90 12.80
CA GLY A 84 4.53 9.25 11.45
C GLY A 84 4.06 10.64 11.02
N LYS A 85 2.86 11.09 11.42
CA LYS A 85 2.38 12.45 11.06
C LYS A 85 3.21 13.52 11.78
N LEU A 86 3.45 13.33 13.07
CA LEU A 86 4.27 14.25 13.87
C LEU A 86 5.73 14.30 13.38
N ALA A 87 6.31 13.15 13.02
CA ALA A 87 7.67 13.09 12.49
C ALA A 87 7.79 13.81 11.13
N LEU A 88 6.78 13.70 10.26
CA LEU A 88 6.73 14.43 8.98
C LEU A 88 6.71 15.94 9.20
N ILE A 89 5.83 16.44 10.09
CA ILE A 89 5.74 17.87 10.39
C ILE A 89 7.06 18.39 10.96
N LYS A 90 7.67 17.66 11.91
CA LYS A 90 8.97 18.00 12.48
C LYS A 90 10.05 18.06 11.42
N HIS A 91 10.11 17.07 10.52
CA HIS A 91 11.05 17.06 9.40
C HIS A 91 10.91 18.32 8.53
N GLN A 92 9.70 18.68 8.12
CA GLN A 92 9.44 19.86 7.30
C GLN A 92 9.88 21.15 8.01
N ARG A 93 9.55 21.30 9.30
CA ARG A 93 9.96 22.46 10.11
C ARG A 93 11.48 22.57 10.26
N TYR A 94 12.17 21.46 10.51
CA TYR A 94 13.63 21.46 10.62
C TYR A 94 14.32 21.70 9.27
N ALA A 95 13.79 21.14 8.18
CA ALA A 95 14.32 21.37 6.83
C ALA A 95 14.16 22.85 6.42
N HIS A 96 13.00 23.45 6.70
CA HIS A 96 12.77 24.88 6.48
C HIS A 96 13.76 25.76 7.26
N ALA A 97 14.02 25.41 8.53
CA ALA A 97 14.99 26.10 9.37
C ALA A 97 16.46 25.73 9.09
N LYS A 98 16.75 24.98 8.00
CA LYS A 98 18.09 24.45 7.65
C LYS A 98 18.77 23.61 8.74
N GLN A 99 18.00 23.07 9.70
CA GLN A 99 18.47 22.19 10.77
C GLN A 99 18.55 20.72 10.30
N PHE A 100 19.42 20.44 9.33
CA PHE A 100 19.46 19.13 8.65
C PHE A 100 19.78 17.95 9.58
N LYS A 101 20.60 18.14 10.63
CA LYS A 101 20.87 17.08 11.62
C LYS A 101 19.58 16.62 12.33
N ARG A 102 18.70 17.57 12.69
CA ARG A 102 17.41 17.28 13.34
C ARG A 102 16.39 16.75 12.33
N ALA A 103 16.38 17.28 11.10
CA ALA A 103 15.58 16.76 10.01
C ALA A 103 15.91 15.28 9.73
N ASN A 104 17.18 14.92 9.58
CA ASN A 104 17.62 13.55 9.37
C ASN A 104 17.29 12.61 10.55
N LYS A 105 17.24 13.13 11.79
CA LYS A 105 16.74 12.35 12.95
C LYS A 105 15.23 12.09 12.86
N ALA A 106 14.45 13.06 12.37
CA ALA A 106 13.03 12.87 12.11
C ALA A 106 12.76 11.93 10.92
N LEU A 107 13.59 12.00 9.87
CA LEU A 107 13.54 11.11 8.71
C LEU A 107 13.80 9.65 9.10
N ARG A 108 14.81 9.41 9.95
CA ARG A 108 15.08 8.09 10.54
C ARG A 108 13.97 7.54 11.43
N ARG A 109 13.05 8.38 11.92
CA ARG A 109 11.84 7.94 12.64
C ARG A 109 10.68 7.61 11.69
N LEU A 110 10.69 8.15 10.47
CA LEU A 110 9.70 7.89 9.44
C LEU A 110 10.02 6.63 8.64
N GLY A 111 11.29 6.44 8.31
CA GLY A 111 11.80 5.28 7.58
C GLY A 111 12.43 4.26 8.50
N TRP A 112 12.64 3.05 7.97
CA TRP A 112 13.47 2.02 8.60
C TRP A 112 14.95 2.13 8.18
N THR A 113 15.32 3.20 7.46
CA THR A 113 16.68 3.41 6.97
C THR A 113 17.60 3.82 8.11
N ARG A 114 18.17 2.81 8.77
CA ARG A 114 19.38 2.94 9.56
C ARG A 114 20.57 2.67 8.64
N SER A 115 21.08 3.67 7.93
CA SER A 115 22.51 3.74 7.61
C SER A 115 22.87 5.03 6.87
N SER A 116 23.96 5.65 7.30
CA SER A 116 24.74 6.64 6.56
C SER A 116 25.54 6.04 5.40
N ASN A 117 25.44 4.73 5.12
CA ASN A 117 26.13 4.06 4.03
C ASN A 117 25.23 2.98 3.42
N GLY A 118 25.04 3.03 2.10
CA GLY A 118 24.16 2.15 1.33
C GLY A 118 24.45 0.66 1.53
N ARG A 119 23.70 0.04 2.46
CA ARG A 119 23.45 -1.40 2.47
C ARG A 119 21.96 -1.59 2.66
N SER A 120 21.30 -2.10 1.63
CA SER A 120 19.91 -2.55 1.70
C SER A 120 19.82 -3.63 2.77
N THR A 121 19.34 -3.27 3.96
CA THR A 121 19.04 -4.26 4.97
C THR A 121 17.77 -5.00 4.53
N ARG A 122 17.84 -6.33 4.52
CA ARG A 122 16.72 -7.23 4.24
C ARG A 122 15.58 -6.96 5.22
N PRO A 123 14.29 -7.05 4.81
CA PRO A 123 13.20 -6.92 5.77
C PRO A 123 13.43 -7.89 6.94
N PRO A 124 13.07 -7.52 8.18
CA PRO A 124 13.12 -8.47 9.29
C PRO A 124 12.31 -9.72 8.90
N PRO A 125 12.74 -10.93 9.27
CA PRO A 125 11.97 -12.12 8.98
C PRO A 125 10.56 -11.91 9.55
N PHE A 126 9.58 -11.93 8.65
CA PHE A 126 8.17 -11.98 9.04
C PHE A 126 8.02 -13.31 9.77
N SER A 127 8.13 -13.30 11.10
CA SER A 127 7.77 -14.46 11.93
C SER A 127 6.25 -14.58 11.88
N SER A 128 5.76 -15.23 10.83
CA SER A 128 4.38 -15.67 10.74
C SER A 128 4.24 -16.99 11.50
N SER A 129 4.18 -16.92 12.83
CA SER A 129 3.52 -17.98 13.60
C SER A 129 2.01 -17.72 13.53
N VAL A 130 1.41 -17.99 12.36
CA VAL A 130 -0.06 -18.06 12.24
C VAL A 130 -0.45 -19.46 12.65
N SER A 131 -0.70 -19.65 13.94
CA SER A 131 -1.45 -20.80 14.45
C SER A 131 -2.91 -20.60 14.06
N VAL A 132 -3.34 -21.23 12.95
CA VAL A 132 -4.75 -21.35 12.61
C VAL A 132 -5.39 -22.26 13.66
N SER A 133 -5.98 -21.66 14.69
CA SER A 133 -6.78 -22.39 15.67
C SER A 133 -8.16 -22.62 15.06
N ALA A 134 -8.42 -23.85 14.65
CA ALA A 134 -9.74 -24.31 14.24
C ALA A 134 -10.69 -24.28 15.45
N ALA A 135 -11.48 -23.22 15.57
CA ALA A 135 -12.61 -23.18 16.49
C ALA A 135 -13.77 -23.97 15.87
N ALA A 136 -13.77 -25.30 16.08
CA ALA A 136 -14.95 -26.11 15.87
C ALA A 136 -15.93 -25.85 17.03
N ARG A 137 -17.14 -25.46 16.63
CA ARG A 137 -18.26 -24.98 17.44
C ARG A 137 -18.66 -25.97 18.54
N SER A 138 -18.77 -25.45 19.75
CA SER A 138 -19.46 -26.06 20.87
C SER A 138 -20.95 -26.23 20.54
N THR A 139 -21.42 -27.47 20.52
CA THR A 139 -22.84 -27.76 20.73
C THR A 139 -22.97 -28.34 22.13
N ALA A 140 -23.63 -27.59 23.00
CA ALA A 140 -24.08 -28.07 24.29
C ALA A 140 -25.01 -29.26 24.07
N CYS A 141 -24.68 -30.41 24.63
CA CYS A 141 -25.64 -31.50 24.80
C CYS A 141 -25.65 -31.89 26.27
N THR A 142 -26.80 -31.61 26.87
CA THR A 142 -27.16 -31.75 28.27
C THR A 142 -27.13 -33.20 28.74
N ARG A 143 -26.48 -33.38 29.87
CA ARG A 143 -26.72 -34.37 30.93
C ARG A 143 -28.11 -35.02 30.86
N THR A 144 -28.18 -36.31 30.54
CA THR A 144 -29.27 -37.18 30.99
C THR A 144 -28.73 -38.51 31.51
N ARG A 145 -29.23 -38.79 32.70
CA ARG A 145 -29.07 -39.92 33.61
C ARG A 145 -29.74 -41.16 33.03
N TRP A 146 -29.05 -42.31 32.99
CA TRP A 146 -29.70 -43.63 32.94
C TRP A 146 -28.95 -44.61 33.84
N ASN A 147 -29.64 -45.09 34.87
CA ASN A 147 -29.29 -46.26 35.66
C ASN A 147 -30.09 -47.45 35.11
N ALA A 148 -29.44 -48.59 34.93
CA ALA A 148 -30.07 -49.92 34.89
C ALA A 148 -28.99 -50.95 35.28
N SER A 149 -28.87 -51.32 36.56
CA SER A 149 -29.53 -52.48 37.19
C SER A 149 -29.23 -53.84 36.53
N ALA A 150 -28.27 -54.55 37.15
CA ALA A 150 -28.33 -55.94 37.60
C ALA A 150 -28.44 -57.14 36.61
N ARG A 151 -27.70 -58.20 37.01
CA ARG A 151 -27.83 -59.64 36.67
C ARG A 151 -27.25 -60.01 35.28
N ALA A 152 -26.46 -61.07 35.08
CA ALA A 152 -26.29 -62.32 35.81
C ALA A 152 -24.94 -63.01 35.48
N ARG A 153 -24.60 -63.95 36.36
CA ARG A 153 -23.54 -64.98 36.39
C ARG A 153 -23.20 -65.64 35.04
N ARG A 154 -21.94 -66.09 34.91
CA ARG A 154 -21.48 -67.41 34.37
C ARG A 154 -19.93 -67.46 34.47
N THR A 155 -19.39 -68.06 35.53
CA THR A 155 -18.69 -69.37 35.56
C THR A 155 -17.33 -69.40 34.87
N CYS A 156 -16.27 -69.52 35.68
CA CYS A 156 -14.95 -70.05 35.28
C CYS A 156 -15.01 -71.58 35.15
N PRO A 157 -14.13 -72.16 34.33
CA PRO A 157 -13.28 -73.27 34.78
C PRO A 157 -11.80 -72.97 34.41
N THR A 158 -10.89 -72.94 35.38
CA THR A 158 -10.01 -74.05 35.84
C THR A 158 -9.11 -74.66 34.75
N SER A 159 -7.82 -74.46 35.01
CA SER A 159 -6.61 -75.14 34.52
C SER A 159 -6.75 -76.65 34.31
N SER A 160 -6.10 -77.19 33.27
CA SER A 160 -5.00 -78.19 33.34
C SER A 160 -4.87 -79.01 32.04
N GLU A 161 -3.60 -79.33 31.72
CA GLU A 161 -3.06 -80.21 30.66
C GLU A 161 -2.84 -79.62 29.25
#